data_AF-A0A0F9U5H8-F1
#
_entry.id   AF-A0A0F9U5H8-F1
#
_cell.length_a   1.000
_cell.length_b   1.000
_cell.length_c   1.000
_cell.angle_alpha   90.00
_cell.angle_beta   90.00
_cell.angle_gamma   90.00
#
_symmetry.space_group_name_H-M   'P 1'
#
loop_
_entity.id
_entity.type
_entity.pdbx_description
1 polymer ?
#
loop_
_entity_poly.entity_id
_entity_poly.type
_entity_poly.pdbx_seq_one_letter_code
_entity_poly.pdbx_strand_id
1 'polypeptide(L)'
;MNNRAEQGVMGVLLMVFILLVLGAIFLEASAQNLGFFRNTVEVTNASITLGLADVNVSAPGQAFQGTITIFNATDNPVGEEFFHLNNNQIVDSSLTWTIGANNATMASEVITISFTSEPEGFSKDSGSRAMGGIILILFAISVVIVSIVPVLREKFLELR
;
A
#
# COMPACT_ATOMS: atom_id res chain seq x y z
N MET A 1 -10.00 -11.55 -53.70
CA MET A 1 -9.60 -11.02 -52.38
C MET A 1 -9.07 -12.18 -51.57
N ASN A 2 -7.86 -12.06 -51.01
CA ASN A 2 -7.13 -13.17 -50.40
C ASN A 2 -7.48 -13.26 -48.90
N ASN A 3 -8.57 -13.98 -48.57
CA ASN A 3 -9.12 -14.10 -47.22
C ASN A 3 -8.12 -14.62 -46.16
N ARG A 4 -6.99 -15.21 -46.59
CA ARG A 4 -5.92 -15.67 -45.68
C ARG A 4 -5.11 -14.53 -45.06
N ALA A 5 -4.99 -13.38 -45.73
CA ALA A 5 -4.31 -12.22 -45.18
C ALA A 5 -5.18 -11.52 -44.12
N GLU A 6 -6.48 -11.37 -44.38
CA GLU A 6 -7.44 -10.76 -43.44
C GLU A 6 -7.66 -11.61 -42.18
N GLN A 7 -7.69 -12.95 -42.30
CA GLN A 7 -7.75 -13.84 -41.13
C GLN A 7 -6.51 -13.76 -40.24
N GLY A 8 -5.33 -13.51 -40.81
CA GLY A 8 -4.09 -13.32 -40.05
C GLY A 8 -4.09 -12.03 -39.23
N VAL A 9 -4.59 -10.93 -39.79
CA VAL A 9 -4.68 -9.63 -39.11
C VAL A 9 -5.67 -9.68 -37.95
N MET A 10 -6.84 -10.31 -38.16
CA MET A 10 -7.84 -10.50 -37.09
C MET A 10 -7.28 -11.31 -35.90
N GLY A 11 -6.51 -12.37 -36.17
CA GLY A 11 -5.85 -13.16 -35.12
C GLY A 11 -4.80 -12.36 -34.33
N VAL A 12 -4.02 -11.51 -35.01
CA VAL A 12 -3.03 -10.64 -34.35
C VAL A 12 -3.70 -9.57 -33.50
N LEU A 13 -4.77 -8.92 -34.00
CA LEU A 13 -5.53 -7.93 -33.24
C LEU A 13 -6.16 -8.55 -31.98
N LEU A 14 -6.74 -9.74 -32.10
CA LEU A 14 -7.31 -10.46 -30.96
C LEU A 14 -6.25 -10.84 -29.92
N MET A 15 -5.06 -11.27 -30.36
CA MET A 15 -3.94 -11.57 -29.47
C MET A 15 -3.44 -10.33 -28.72
N VAL A 16 -3.28 -9.20 -29.42
CA VAL A 16 -2.89 -7.92 -28.81
C VAL A 16 -3.94 -7.47 -27.81
N PHE A 17 -5.23 -7.58 -28.15
CA PHE A 17 -6.32 -7.22 -27.24
C PHE A 17 -6.26 -8.01 -25.93
N ILE A 18 -6.08 -9.34 -25.99
CA ILE A 18 -5.94 -10.19 -24.80
C ILE A 18 -4.73 -9.76 -23.97
N LEU A 19 -3.59 -9.50 -24.63
CA LEU A 19 -2.35 -9.10 -23.95
C LEU A 19 -2.51 -7.74 -23.24
N LEU A 20 -3.23 -6.79 -23.85
CA LEU A 20 -3.53 -5.50 -23.23
C LEU A 20 -4.45 -5.64 -22.02
N VAL A 21 -5.48 -6.47 -22.09
CA VAL A 21 -6.38 -6.73 -20.95
C VAL A 21 -5.60 -7.36 -19.80
N LEU A 22 -4.81 -8.41 -20.06
CA LEU A 22 -3.98 -9.03 -19.03
C LEU A 22 -2.95 -8.04 -18.47
N GLY A 23 -2.28 -7.28 -19.34
CA GLY A 23 -1.31 -6.26 -18.95
C GLY A 23 -1.91 -5.20 -18.02
N ALA A 24 -3.13 -4.74 -18.31
CA ALA A 24 -3.84 -3.78 -17.47
C ALA A 24 -4.18 -4.37 -16.09
N ILE A 25 -4.69 -5.60 -16.03
CA ILE A 25 -5.00 -6.29 -14.77
C ILE A 25 -3.73 -6.47 -13.93
N PHE A 26 -2.63 -6.91 -14.54
CA PHE A 26 -1.35 -7.05 -13.84
C PHE A 26 -0.78 -5.71 -13.37
N LEU A 27 -0.95 -4.64 -14.15
CA LEU A 27 -0.52 -3.30 -13.77
C LEU A 27 -1.29 -2.81 -12.56
N GLU A 28 -2.62 -2.98 -12.55
CA GLU A 28 -3.47 -2.59 -11.43
C GLU A 28 -3.12 -3.37 -10.15
N ALA A 29 -3.02 -4.70 -10.23
CA ALA A 29 -2.66 -5.54 -9.10
C ALA A 29 -1.26 -5.21 -8.56
N SER A 30 -0.30 -4.93 -9.45
CA SER A 30 1.04 -4.51 -9.04
C SER A 30 0.99 -3.14 -8.36
N ALA A 31 0.22 -2.18 -8.89
CA ALA A 31 0.10 -0.83 -8.33
C ALA A 31 -0.46 -0.83 -6.91
N GLN A 32 -1.47 -1.65 -6.64
CA GLN A 32 -2.06 -1.77 -5.30
C GLN A 32 -1.05 -2.30 -4.27
N ASN A 33 -0.36 -3.40 -4.59
CA ASN A 33 0.66 -3.98 -3.71
C ASN A 33 1.84 -3.00 -3.48
N LEU A 34 2.22 -2.26 -4.52
CA LEU A 34 3.30 -1.30 -4.45
C LEU A 34 2.91 -0.02 -3.68
N GLY A 35 1.61 0.26 -3.56
CA GLY A 35 1.05 1.34 -2.74
C GLY A 35 1.38 1.15 -1.27
N PHE A 36 1.04 -0.02 -0.70
CA PHE A 36 1.36 -0.36 0.70
C PHE A 36 2.87 -0.45 0.96
N PHE A 37 3.64 -0.91 -0.02
CA PHE A 37 5.09 -0.97 0.07
C PHE A 37 5.76 0.41 0.19
N ARG A 38 5.12 1.46 -0.36
CA ARG A 38 5.73 2.79 -0.52
C ARG A 38 5.16 3.85 0.41
N ASN A 39 3.88 3.78 0.70
CA ASN A 39 3.16 4.87 1.33
C ASN A 39 2.89 4.56 2.79
N THR A 40 3.05 5.58 3.61
CA THR A 40 2.49 5.58 4.96
C THR A 40 1.00 5.90 4.91
N VAL A 41 0.29 5.57 5.98
CA VAL A 41 -1.14 5.86 6.14
C VAL A 41 -1.33 6.72 7.37
N GLU A 42 -2.00 7.85 7.25
CA GLU A 42 -2.38 8.63 8.43
C GLU A 42 -3.56 7.95 9.14
N VAL A 43 -3.35 7.64 10.42
CA VAL A 43 -4.39 7.18 11.32
C VAL A 43 -4.80 8.40 12.14
N THR A 44 -6.06 8.80 12.01
CA THR A 44 -6.60 9.99 12.69
C THR A 44 -7.78 9.58 13.56
N ASN A 45 -7.73 10.00 14.82
CA ASN A 45 -8.77 9.81 15.82
C ASN A 45 -9.24 8.35 15.96
N ALA A 46 -8.30 7.40 15.90
CA ALA A 46 -8.62 6.00 16.14
C ALA A 46 -8.86 5.76 17.63
N SER A 47 -10.04 5.24 17.97
CA SER A 47 -10.39 4.91 19.36
C SER A 47 -9.86 3.53 19.73
N ILE A 48 -9.16 3.45 20.86
CA ILE A 48 -8.63 2.20 21.40
C ILE A 48 -8.95 2.14 22.89
N THR A 49 -9.48 1.00 23.32
CA THR A 49 -9.66 0.70 24.73
C THR A 49 -8.36 0.15 25.28
N LEU A 50 -7.80 0.82 26.28
CA LEU A 50 -6.60 0.34 26.96
C LEU A 50 -6.89 -0.95 27.73
N GLY A 51 -5.87 -1.79 27.88
CA GLY A 51 -5.93 -2.97 28.72
C GLY A 51 -6.05 -2.61 30.21
N LEU A 52 -6.01 -3.64 31.06
CA LEU A 52 -5.69 -3.42 32.47
C LEU A 52 -4.29 -2.79 32.61
N ALA A 53 -3.96 -2.24 33.78
CA ALA A 53 -2.62 -1.74 34.04
C ALA A 53 -1.57 -2.81 33.69
N ASP A 54 -0.50 -2.41 33.01
CA ASP A 54 0.57 -3.28 32.50
C ASP A 54 0.15 -4.32 31.45
N VAL A 55 -1.09 -4.27 30.95
CA VAL A 55 -1.54 -5.10 29.82
C VAL A 55 -1.47 -4.29 28.53
N ASN A 56 -0.60 -4.76 27.63
CA ASN A 56 -0.43 -4.17 26.31
C ASN A 56 -1.59 -4.52 25.38
N VAL A 57 -2.10 -3.52 24.68
CA VAL A 57 -3.01 -3.63 23.54
C VAL A 57 -2.18 -3.41 22.28
N SER A 58 -2.38 -4.25 21.27
CA SER A 58 -1.67 -4.20 20.00
C SER A 58 -2.63 -3.85 18.86
N ALA A 59 -2.10 -3.18 17.83
CA ALA A 59 -2.78 -3.00 16.55
C ALA A 59 -1.98 -3.75 15.46
N PRO A 60 -2.25 -5.04 15.22
CA PRO A 60 -1.46 -5.88 14.33
C PRO A 60 -1.34 -5.29 12.92
N GLY A 61 -0.16 -5.41 12.32
CA GLY A 61 0.08 -4.97 10.93
C GLY A 61 0.28 -3.47 10.75
N GLN A 62 0.47 -2.74 11.86
CA GLN A 62 0.76 -1.32 11.85
C GLN A 62 1.95 -1.05 12.75
N ALA A 63 3.07 -0.59 12.18
CA ALA A 63 4.05 0.17 12.95
C ALA A 63 3.71 1.66 12.84
N PHE A 64 4.15 2.49 13.78
CA PHE A 64 4.02 3.94 13.62
C PHE A 64 5.36 4.58 13.26
N GLN A 65 5.31 5.76 12.65
CA GLN A 65 6.46 6.58 12.31
C GLN A 65 6.27 7.97 12.92
N GLY A 66 7.31 8.47 13.60
CA GLY A 66 7.28 9.78 14.22
C GLY A 66 6.58 9.79 15.58
N THR A 67 5.96 10.92 15.91
CA THR A 67 5.30 11.17 17.20
C THR A 67 3.84 10.73 17.14
N ILE A 68 3.41 9.99 18.16
CA ILE A 68 1.99 9.69 18.38
C ILE A 68 1.35 10.81 19.21
N THR A 69 0.12 11.16 18.88
CA THR A 69 -0.70 12.05 19.71
C THR A 69 -1.83 11.23 20.30
N ILE A 70 -2.00 11.34 21.62
CA ILE A 70 -3.00 10.59 22.39
C ILE A 70 -3.89 11.57 23.12
N PHE A 71 -5.19 11.39 22.98
CA PHE A 71 -6.22 12.17 23.63
C PHE A 71 -7.08 11.27 24.52
N ASN A 72 -7.55 11.81 25.64
CA ASN A 72 -8.54 11.14 26.46
C ASN A 72 -9.95 11.30 25.88
N ALA A 73 -10.95 10.69 26.52
CA ALA A 73 -12.35 10.78 26.13
C ALA A 73 -12.93 12.22 26.11
N THR A 74 -12.22 13.20 26.68
CA THR A 74 -12.60 14.61 26.72
C THR A 74 -11.74 15.47 25.79
N ASP A 75 -11.07 14.86 24.81
CA ASP A 75 -10.20 15.51 23.80
C ASP A 75 -9.03 16.32 24.38
N ASN A 76 -8.58 15.99 25.60
CA ASN A 76 -7.37 16.59 26.17
C ASN A 76 -6.16 15.69 25.86
N PRO A 77 -5.01 16.28 25.49
CA PRO A 77 -3.80 15.49 25.26
C PRO A 77 -3.38 14.80 26.56
N VAL A 78 -3.05 13.51 26.45
CA VAL A 78 -2.55 12.70 27.56
C VAL A 78 -1.03 12.64 27.48
N GLY A 79 -0.35 12.91 28.58
CA GLY A 79 1.10 12.83 28.66
C GLY A 79 1.63 11.40 28.75
N GLU A 80 2.88 11.19 28.33
CA GLU A 80 3.57 9.89 28.30
C GLU A 80 3.74 9.26 29.70
N GLU A 81 3.52 10.00 30.78
CA GLU A 81 3.52 9.47 32.14
C GLU A 81 2.39 8.44 32.38
N PHE A 82 1.33 8.48 31.58
CA PHE A 82 0.15 7.64 31.77
C PHE A 82 0.16 6.35 30.94
N PHE A 83 1.02 6.24 29.94
CA PHE A 83 1.09 5.09 29.03
C PHE A 83 2.52 4.73 28.66
N HIS A 84 2.76 3.47 28.34
CA HIS A 84 3.98 3.04 27.67
C HIS A 84 3.63 2.63 26.24
N LEU A 85 4.45 3.09 25.31
CA LEU A 85 4.28 2.85 23.88
C LEU A 85 5.52 2.14 23.35
N ASN A 86 5.34 0.94 22.81
CA ASN A 86 6.43 0.20 22.19
C ASN A 86 6.17 0.10 20.70
N ASN A 87 7.09 0.62 19.89
CA ASN A 87 7.03 0.48 18.43
C ASN A 87 7.82 -0.73 17.95
N ASN A 88 7.58 -1.11 16.70
CA ASN A 88 8.35 -2.13 15.99
C ASN A 88 8.43 -3.47 16.75
N GLN A 89 7.36 -3.81 17.47
CA GLN A 89 7.23 -5.10 18.14
C GLN A 89 6.69 -6.13 17.14
N ILE A 90 7.12 -7.38 17.26
CA ILE A 90 6.54 -8.48 16.47
C ILE A 90 5.49 -9.14 17.36
N VAL A 91 4.22 -8.98 16.98
CA VAL A 91 3.07 -9.63 17.63
C VAL A 91 2.34 -10.42 16.55
N ASP A 92 2.10 -11.71 16.80
CA ASP A 92 1.44 -12.62 15.84
C ASP A 92 2.04 -12.58 14.42
N SER A 93 3.39 -12.60 14.36
CA SER A 93 4.17 -12.55 13.12
C SER A 93 4.07 -11.26 12.29
N SER A 94 3.42 -10.21 12.81
CA SER A 94 3.32 -8.92 12.12
C SER A 94 4.00 -7.79 12.90
N LEU A 95 4.62 -6.85 12.18
CA LEU A 95 5.26 -5.67 12.76
C LEU A 95 4.17 -4.72 13.25
N THR A 96 4.23 -4.41 14.54
CA THR A 96 3.12 -3.85 15.29
C THR A 96 3.63 -2.84 16.31
N TRP A 97 2.79 -1.87 16.67
CA TRP A 97 2.98 -1.08 17.87
C TRP A 97 2.03 -1.55 18.99
N THR A 98 2.48 -1.39 20.23
CA THR A 98 1.69 -1.72 21.41
C THR A 98 1.60 -0.52 22.34
N ILE A 99 0.48 -0.42 23.05
CA ILE A 99 0.27 0.55 24.13
C ILE A 99 -0.26 -0.14 25.37
N GLY A 100 0.25 0.25 26.53
CA GLY A 100 -0.28 -0.17 27.82
C GLY A 100 -0.43 1.02 28.77
N ALA A 101 -1.36 0.91 29.72
CA ALA A 101 -1.54 1.92 30.75
C ALA A 101 -0.46 1.73 31.85
N ASN A 102 0.21 2.83 32.24
CA ASN A 102 1.16 2.85 33.36
C ASN A 102 0.47 3.05 34.72
N ASN A 103 -0.81 3.44 34.71
CA ASN A 103 -1.57 3.75 35.92
C ASN A 103 -2.97 3.11 35.84
N ALA A 104 -3.44 2.58 36.97
CA ALA A 104 -4.78 2.04 37.15
C ALA A 104 -5.90 3.03 36.80
N THR A 105 -5.65 4.35 36.90
CA THR A 105 -6.64 5.38 36.52
C THR A 105 -6.94 5.40 35.02
N MET A 106 -6.03 4.90 34.19
CA MET A 106 -6.18 4.84 32.72
C MET A 106 -6.45 3.41 32.22
N ALA A 107 -6.49 2.44 33.14
CA ALA A 107 -6.82 1.07 32.79
C ALA A 107 -8.27 0.99 32.30
N SER A 108 -8.52 0.27 31.20
CA SER A 108 -9.84 0.13 30.57
C SER A 108 -10.48 1.42 30.04
N GLU A 109 -9.74 2.53 30.01
CA GLU A 109 -10.22 3.78 29.43
C GLU A 109 -10.14 3.74 27.90
N VAL A 110 -11.06 4.46 27.25
CA VAL A 110 -11.02 4.66 25.80
C VAL A 110 -10.20 5.90 25.51
N ILE A 111 -9.12 5.72 24.77
CA ILE A 111 -8.27 6.80 24.29
C ILE A 111 -8.42 6.94 22.78
N THR A 112 -8.15 8.14 22.30
CA THR A 112 -8.13 8.47 20.88
C THR A 112 -6.70 8.72 20.46
N ILE A 113 -6.23 8.03 19.42
CA ILE A 113 -4.85 8.16 18.94
C ILE A 113 -4.79 8.65 17.50
N SER A 114 -3.81 9.49 17.21
CA SER A 114 -3.47 9.90 15.85
C SER A 114 -1.97 9.79 15.61
N PHE A 115 -1.60 9.13 14.52
CA PHE A 115 -0.20 8.88 14.14
C PHE A 115 -0.09 8.53 12.65
N THR A 116 1.13 8.59 12.12
CA THR A 116 1.45 8.09 10.78
C THR A 116 1.85 6.63 10.87
N SER A 117 1.10 5.73 10.24
CA SER A 117 1.38 4.30 10.21
C SER A 117 2.26 3.89 9.02
N GLU A 118 3.20 3.00 9.28
CA GLU A 118 3.87 2.13 8.31
C GLU A 118 3.05 0.83 8.23
N PRO A 119 2.23 0.63 7.19
CA PRO A 119 1.43 -0.58 7.05
C PRO A 119 2.32 -1.82 6.82
N GLU A 120 1.75 -3.00 7.02
CA GLU A 120 2.43 -4.25 6.71
C GLU A 120 2.94 -4.28 5.25
N GLY A 121 4.19 -4.66 5.08
CA GLY A 121 4.87 -4.66 3.78
C GLY A 121 5.55 -3.33 3.41
N PHE A 122 5.41 -2.27 4.22
CA PHE A 122 6.12 -1.01 4.00
C PHE A 122 7.65 -1.17 4.04
N SER A 123 8.35 -0.61 3.06
CA SER A 123 9.82 -0.56 3.05
C SER A 123 10.33 0.71 3.70
N LYS A 124 11.15 0.56 4.75
CA LYS A 124 11.85 1.68 5.40
C LYS A 124 12.94 2.30 4.51
N ASP A 125 13.53 1.51 3.61
CA ASP A 125 14.53 2.01 2.65
C ASP A 125 13.87 2.80 1.52
N SER A 126 14.21 4.09 1.44
CA SER A 126 13.79 4.99 0.37
C SER A 126 14.23 4.54 -1.02
N GLY A 127 15.37 3.87 -1.14
CA GLY A 127 15.89 3.36 -2.41
C GLY A 127 14.99 2.26 -2.97
N SER A 128 14.64 1.27 -2.13
CA SER A 128 13.72 0.20 -2.53
C SER A 128 12.34 0.74 -2.90
N ARG A 129 11.81 1.71 -2.14
CA ARG A 129 10.54 2.39 -2.46
C ARG A 129 10.58 3.09 -3.82
N ALA A 130 11.68 3.75 -4.15
CA ALA A 130 11.86 4.42 -5.43
C ALA A 130 11.95 3.42 -6.59
N MET A 131 12.68 2.31 -6.41
CA MET A 131 12.83 1.27 -7.42
C MET A 131 11.49 0.61 -7.77
N GLY A 132 10.65 0.33 -6.79
CA GLY A 132 9.30 -0.19 -7.04
C GLY A 132 8.49 0.74 -7.96
N GLY A 133 8.55 2.05 -7.72
CA GLY A 133 7.86 3.04 -8.56
C GLY A 133 8.39 3.06 -10.00
N ILE A 134 9.70 2.97 -10.18
CA ILE A 134 10.34 2.95 -11.50
C ILE A 134 9.91 1.70 -12.28
N ILE A 135 9.90 0.53 -11.64
CA ILE A 135 9.48 -0.74 -12.27
C ILE A 135 8.04 -0.63 -12.79
N LEU A 136 7.15 -0.04 -12.00
CA LEU A 136 5.75 0.14 -12.39
C LEU A 136 5.59 1.07 -13.59
N ILE A 137 6.36 2.16 -13.63
CA ILE A 137 6.36 3.11 -14.76
C ILE A 137 6.89 2.42 -16.02
N LEU A 138 8.00 1.67 -15.94
CA LEU A 138 8.56 0.93 -17.07
C LEU A 138 7.60 -0.13 -17.59
N PHE A 139 6.87 -0.82 -16.70
CA PHE A 139 5.85 -1.77 -17.08
C PHE A 139 4.68 -1.09 -17.82
N ALA A 140 4.19 0.04 -17.31
CA ALA A 140 3.14 0.82 -17.97
C ALA A 140 3.56 1.28 -19.39
N ILE A 141 4.79 1.79 -19.53
CA ILE A 141 5.35 2.18 -20.85
C ILE A 141 5.41 0.98 -21.79
N SER A 142 5.81 -0.19 -21.29
CA SER A 142 5.90 -1.41 -22.10
C SER A 142 4.53 -1.81 -22.66
N VAL A 143 3.46 -1.74 -21.86
CA VAL A 143 2.09 -2.02 -22.32
C VAL A 143 1.66 -1.04 -23.42
N VAL A 144 2.00 0.25 -23.28
CA VAL A 144 1.71 1.28 -24.30
C VAL A 144 2.48 1.03 -25.60
N ILE A 145 3.75 0.64 -25.52
CA ILE A 145 4.53 0.33 -26.73
C ILE A 145 3.90 -0.86 -27.47
N VAL A 146 3.55 -1.93 -26.75
CA VAL A 146 2.92 -3.12 -27.34
C VAL A 146 1.58 -2.79 -27.99
N SER A 147 0.80 -1.84 -27.46
CA SER A 147 -0.47 -1.42 -28.09
C SER A 147 -0.29 -0.68 -29.40
N ILE A 148 0.82 0.06 -29.56
CA ILE A 148 1.08 0.92 -30.72
C ILE A 148 1.76 0.17 -31.88
N VAL A 149 2.54 -0.88 -31.59
CA VAL A 149 3.31 -1.65 -32.59
C VAL A 149 2.47 -2.14 -33.79
N PRO A 150 1.27 -2.72 -33.62
CA PRO A 150 0.46 -3.18 -34.76
C PRO A 150 0.06 -2.03 -35.68
N VAL A 151 -0.36 -0.90 -35.10
CA VAL A 151 -0.78 0.30 -35.84
C VAL A 151 0.39 0.90 -36.63
N LEU A 152 1.57 0.95 -36.02
CA LEU A 152 2.78 1.41 -36.72
C LEU A 152 3.13 0.47 -37.88
N ARG A 153 3.04 -0.84 -37.67
CA ARG A 153 3.35 -1.83 -38.71
C ARG A 153 2.40 -1.73 -39.90
N GLU A 154 1.10 -1.53 -39.67
CA GLU A 154 0.13 -1.32 -40.74
C GLU A 154 0.44 -0.06 -41.56
N LYS A 155 0.69 1.08 -40.90
CA LYS A 155 1.05 2.32 -41.61
C LYS A 155 2.34 2.24 -42.42
N PHE A 156 3.35 1.51 -41.92
CA PHE A 156 4.59 1.31 -42.67
C PHE A 156 4.42 0.38 -43.87
N LEU A 157 3.50 -0.58 -43.81
CA LEU A 157 3.17 -1.45 -44.94
C LEU A 157 2.38 -0.72 -46.03
N GLU A 158 1.54 0.26 -45.67
CA GLU A 158 0.80 1.09 -46.64
C GLU A 158 1.69 2.07 -47.41
N LEU A 159 2.82 2.48 -46.85
CA LEU A 159 3.76 3.43 -47.44
C LEU A 159 4.74 2.80 -48.46
N ARG A 160 4.75 1.47 -48.59
CA ARG A 160 5.68 0.73 -49.44
C ARG A 160 4.95 0.06 -50.62
#